data_AF-A0A7C3HIC1-F1
#
_entry.id   AF-A0A7C3HIC1-F1
#
_cell.length_a   1.000
_cell.length_b   1.000
_cell.length_c   1.000
_cell.angle_alpha   90.00
_cell.angle_beta   90.00
_cell.angle_gamma   90.00
#
_symmetry.space_group_name_H-M   'P 1'
#
loop_
_entity.id
_entity.type
_entity.pdbx_description
1 polymer ?
#
loop_
_entity_poly.entity_id
_entity_poly.type
_entity_poly.pdbx_seq_one_letter_code
_entity_poly.pdbx_strand_id
1 'polypeptide(L)'
;MKRAIVLLATALLVAGCARLRPPVLVEEKKPNYPEEARLKGLEGTVTLHLLVTETGDVKYARVVKSSGYPILDSAAVAYGKTLKFRPATKRGKPVPVWLSWNVKYEALAAQFLPKEYVANMQKWYAQAAKLSKDDPQRRDVLQKILNADEEYVLFLKKNPTVNLNPWLGKFVLRKVRTTWIDFWDVWPLRFAPYHDFVLRFPDDPESGYAANQLILLLKEDIRRLKRVLPTDDVLYPKRDRLVREIYAFLAKNYPESLTGEFRKDAEKYLGKLK
;
A
#
# COMPACT_ATOMS: atom_id res chain seq x y z
N MET A 1 2.62 12.89 13.89
CA MET A 1 3.59 12.38 14.90
C MET A 1 2.80 11.79 16.06
N LYS A 2 2.65 10.46 16.13
CA LYS A 2 2.09 9.79 17.31
C LYS A 2 3.10 8.73 17.75
N ARG A 3 3.52 8.84 19.01
CA ARG A 3 4.57 8.08 19.67
C ARG A 3 4.13 6.61 19.76
N ALA A 4 4.99 5.68 19.34
CA ALA A 4 4.81 4.27 19.62
C ALA A 4 5.00 4.06 21.13
N ILE A 5 3.96 3.58 21.80
CA ILE A 5 4.02 3.15 23.20
C ILE A 5 4.53 1.70 23.17
N VAL A 6 5.79 1.50 23.56
CA VAL A 6 6.37 0.18 23.80
C VAL A 6 5.87 -0.30 25.16
N LEU A 7 5.01 -1.31 25.17
CA LEU A 7 4.56 -1.99 26.40
C LEU A 7 5.62 -3.00 26.85
N LEU A 8 6.00 -2.87 28.13
CA LEU A 8 7.12 -3.53 28.82
C LEU A 8 7.25 -5.04 28.55
N ALA A 9 8.50 -5.47 28.31
CA ALA A 9 8.91 -6.87 28.41
C ALA A 9 8.88 -7.32 29.88
N THR A 10 8.11 -8.36 30.18
CA THR A 10 8.10 -9.02 31.49
C THR A 10 9.13 -10.15 31.50
N ALA A 11 10.13 -10.03 32.39
CA ALA A 11 11.09 -11.10 32.68
C ALA A 11 10.53 -11.98 33.81
N LEU A 12 10.35 -13.28 33.56
CA LEU A 12 10.06 -14.25 34.62
C LEU A 12 11.32 -14.42 35.51
N LEU A 13 11.21 -14.08 36.79
CA LEU A 13 12.29 -14.21 37.78
C LEU A 13 12.09 -15.49 38.61
N VAL A 14 13.04 -16.43 38.51
CA VAL A 14 13.20 -17.53 39.48
C VAL A 14 14.19 -17.06 40.56
N ALA A 15 13.79 -17.18 41.83
CA ALA A 15 14.49 -16.65 42.99
C ALA A 15 15.81 -17.39 43.31
N GLY A 16 16.87 -16.64 43.62
CA GLY A 16 18.14 -17.17 44.17
C GLY A 16 19.40 -16.32 43.87
N CYS A 17 19.80 -15.46 44.81
CA CYS A 17 21.15 -14.93 45.04
C CYS A 17 22.01 -14.39 43.86
N ALA A 18 21.58 -13.28 43.26
CA ALA A 18 22.38 -12.13 42.80
C ALA A 18 21.45 -11.24 41.97
N ARG A 19 21.37 -9.93 42.22
CA ARG A 19 20.52 -9.04 41.41
C ARG A 19 21.01 -9.07 39.95
N LEU A 20 20.29 -9.81 39.11
CA LEU A 20 20.42 -9.75 37.65
C LEU A 20 19.81 -8.41 37.22
N ARG A 21 20.60 -7.58 36.54
CA ARG A 21 20.08 -6.41 35.84
C ARG A 21 19.73 -6.85 34.42
N PRO A 22 18.51 -6.60 33.95
CA PRO A 22 18.07 -7.02 32.62
C PRO A 22 18.84 -6.27 31.52
N PRO A 23 18.87 -6.82 30.29
CA PRO A 23 19.42 -6.11 29.15
C PRO A 23 18.53 -4.91 28.81
N VAL A 24 19.12 -3.87 28.24
CA VAL A 24 18.40 -2.63 27.88
C VAL A 24 18.56 -2.39 26.40
N LEU A 25 17.47 -2.19 25.68
CA LEU A 25 17.51 -1.91 24.24
C LEU A 25 18.29 -0.60 23.99
N VAL A 26 19.23 -0.64 23.04
CA VAL A 26 20.07 0.51 22.67
C VAL A 26 19.71 1.02 21.28
N GLU A 27 19.47 0.10 20.35
CA GLU A 27 19.07 0.45 18.99
C GLU A 27 17.89 -0.41 18.56
N GLU A 28 16.82 0.27 18.16
CA GLU A 28 15.62 -0.34 17.62
C GLU A 28 15.43 0.12 16.17
N LYS A 29 15.46 -0.84 15.25
CA LYS A 29 14.99 -0.62 13.89
C LYS A 29 13.48 -0.83 13.83
N LYS A 30 12.80 -0.30 12.82
CA LYS A 30 11.40 -0.67 12.61
C LYS A 30 11.32 -2.10 12.07
N PRO A 31 10.41 -2.95 12.57
CA PRO A 31 10.19 -4.27 11.99
C PRO A 31 9.75 -4.12 10.54
N ASN A 32 10.38 -4.88 9.64
CA ASN A 32 9.95 -4.96 8.26
C ASN A 32 8.56 -5.61 8.21
N TYR A 33 7.58 -4.91 7.65
CA TYR A 33 6.27 -5.48 7.33
C TYR A 33 6.31 -5.92 5.85
N PRO A 34 6.39 -7.22 5.56
CA PRO A 34 6.46 -7.72 4.18
C PRO A 34 5.34 -7.15 3.33
N GLU A 35 5.67 -6.67 2.13
CA GLU A 35 4.71 -6.02 1.26
C GLU A 35 3.53 -6.92 0.91
N GLU A 36 3.79 -8.20 0.64
CA GLU A 36 2.74 -9.19 0.38
C GLU A 36 1.77 -9.32 1.57
N ALA A 37 2.30 -9.37 2.79
CA ALA A 37 1.49 -9.45 4.01
C ALA A 37 0.66 -8.17 4.19
N ARG A 38 1.26 -7.01 3.90
CA ARG A 38 0.59 -5.71 3.96
C ARG A 38 -0.53 -5.59 2.93
N LEU A 39 -0.30 -6.05 1.70
CA LEU A 39 -1.30 -6.08 0.63
C LEU A 39 -2.46 -7.04 0.93
N LYS A 40 -2.19 -8.13 1.67
CA LYS A 40 -3.18 -9.10 2.14
C LYS A 40 -3.85 -8.70 3.46
N GLY A 41 -3.42 -7.62 4.10
CA GLY A 41 -3.94 -7.17 5.40
C GLY A 41 -3.67 -8.18 6.53
N LEU A 42 -2.55 -8.90 6.47
CA LEU A 42 -2.21 -9.91 7.48
C LEU A 42 -1.69 -9.21 8.73
N GLU A 43 -2.44 -9.30 9.82
CA GLU A 43 -2.08 -8.71 11.10
C GLU A 43 -1.81 -9.79 12.14
N GLY A 44 -1.07 -9.41 13.17
CA GLY A 44 -0.85 -10.27 14.32
C GLY A 44 0.38 -9.88 15.13
N THR A 45 0.53 -10.52 16.27
CA THR A 45 1.70 -10.36 17.13
C THR A 45 2.53 -11.63 17.08
N VAL A 46 3.80 -11.52 16.72
CA VAL A 46 4.78 -12.60 16.84
C VAL A 46 5.51 -12.42 18.16
N THR A 47 5.53 -13.45 19.01
CA THR A 47 6.39 -13.46 20.20
C THR A 47 7.66 -14.22 19.87
N LEU A 48 8.80 -13.58 20.05
CA LEU A 48 10.13 -14.13 19.87
C LEU A 48 10.78 -14.42 21.22
N HIS A 49 11.60 -15.46 21.29
CA HIS A 49 12.65 -15.60 22.28
C HIS A 49 13.98 -15.18 21.66
N LEU A 50 14.63 -14.20 22.28
CA LEU A 50 15.93 -13.67 21.87
C LEU A 50 17.01 -14.10 22.89
N LEU A 51 18.13 -14.62 22.42
CA LEU A 51 19.34 -14.79 23.24
C LEU A 51 20.23 -13.57 23.05
N VAL A 52 20.26 -12.70 24.05
CA VAL A 52 21.18 -11.56 24.09
C VAL A 52 22.49 -12.01 24.72
N THR A 53 23.61 -11.75 24.05
CA THR A 53 24.96 -12.11 24.51
C THR A 53 25.50 -11.12 25.54
N GLU A 54 26.67 -11.43 26.07
CA GLU A 54 27.48 -10.58 26.94
C GLU A 54 27.96 -9.28 26.26
N THR A 55 27.98 -9.25 24.93
CA THR A 55 28.27 -8.05 24.12
C THR A 55 27.02 -7.22 23.83
N GLY A 56 25.83 -7.75 24.12
CA GLY A 56 24.56 -7.10 23.83
C GLY A 56 23.98 -7.41 22.45
N ASP A 57 24.60 -8.32 21.71
CA ASP A 57 24.12 -8.77 20.40
C ASP A 57 23.06 -9.87 20.55
N VAL A 58 22.14 -9.97 19.59
CA VAL A 58 21.19 -11.08 19.53
C VAL A 58 21.81 -12.25 18.77
N LYS A 59 22.20 -13.31 19.48
CA LYS A 59 22.77 -14.53 18.88
C LYS A 59 21.69 -15.44 18.28
N TYR A 60 20.54 -15.55 18.93
CA TYR A 60 19.41 -16.34 18.44
C TYR A 60 18.11 -15.57 18.55
N ALA A 61 17.24 -15.73 17.55
CA ALA A 61 15.87 -15.27 17.56
C ALA A 61 14.98 -16.41 17.06
N ARG A 62 14.00 -16.82 17.87
CA ARG A 62 13.08 -17.91 17.52
C ARG A 62 11.65 -17.56 17.89
N VAL A 63 10.70 -17.98 17.06
CA VAL A 63 9.26 -17.80 17.31
C VAL A 63 8.83 -18.74 18.43
N VAL A 64 8.17 -18.20 19.44
CA VAL A 64 7.52 -18.97 20.51
C VAL A 64 6.00 -18.84 20.48
N LYS A 65 5.49 -17.75 19.89
CA LYS A 65 4.08 -17.62 19.53
C LYS A 65 4.00 -17.02 18.14
N SER A 66 3.41 -17.77 17.22
CA SER A 66 3.16 -17.33 15.84
C SER A 66 2.09 -16.25 15.81
N SER A 67 2.19 -15.36 14.82
CA SER A 67 1.11 -14.45 14.42
C SER A 67 -0.08 -15.16 13.76
N GLY A 68 0.08 -16.43 13.38
CA GLY A 68 -0.82 -17.17 12.48
C GLY A 68 -0.38 -17.11 11.01
N TYR A 69 0.63 -16.30 10.67
CA TYR A 69 1.10 -16.12 9.29
C TYR A 69 2.63 -16.32 9.18
N PRO A 70 3.11 -17.37 8.48
CA PRO A 70 4.54 -17.67 8.36
C PRO A 70 5.40 -16.52 7.79
N ILE A 71 4.81 -15.70 6.92
CA ILE A 71 5.48 -14.52 6.34
C ILE A 71 5.79 -13.43 7.38
N LEU A 72 4.89 -13.22 8.34
CA LEU A 72 5.10 -12.27 9.45
C LEU A 72 6.08 -12.85 10.47
N ASP A 73 5.98 -14.15 10.75
CA ASP A 73 6.88 -14.86 11.66
C ASP A 73 8.35 -14.80 11.18
N SER A 74 8.56 -15.03 9.88
CA SER A 74 9.89 -14.96 9.26
C SER A 74 10.45 -13.53 9.31
N ALA A 75 9.62 -12.53 9.05
CA ALA A 75 10.00 -11.13 9.12
C ALA A 75 10.35 -10.69 10.55
N ALA A 76 9.62 -11.20 11.55
CA ALA A 76 9.89 -10.93 12.96
C ALA A 76 11.25 -11.52 13.38
N VAL A 77 11.56 -12.75 12.97
CA VAL A 77 12.87 -13.37 13.26
C VAL A 77 14.01 -12.56 12.64
N ALA A 78 13.87 -12.15 11.38
CA ALA A 78 14.88 -11.32 10.71
C ALA A 78 15.07 -9.99 11.45
N TYR A 79 13.97 -9.33 11.83
CA TYR A 79 13.99 -8.11 12.62
C TYR A 79 14.66 -8.31 13.99
N GLY A 80 14.31 -9.34 14.75
CA GLY A 80 14.85 -9.62 16.08
C GLY A 80 16.37 -9.78 16.10
N LYS A 81 16.96 -10.33 15.02
CA LYS A 81 18.42 -10.46 14.86
C LYS A 81 19.13 -9.12 14.67
N THR A 82 18.42 -8.06 14.30
CA THR A 82 18.98 -6.72 14.09
C THR A 82 19.03 -5.87 15.35
N LEU A 83 18.34 -6.29 16.42
CA LEU A 83 18.27 -5.54 17.67
C LEU A 83 19.63 -5.53 18.38
N LYS A 84 19.92 -4.41 19.04
CA LYS A 84 21.10 -4.24 19.88
C LYS A 84 20.70 -3.85 21.28
N PHE A 85 21.33 -4.49 22.25
CA PHE A 85 21.08 -4.27 23.67
C PHE A 85 22.38 -3.85 24.35
N ARG A 86 22.24 -3.19 25.49
CA ARG A 86 23.22 -3.24 26.56
C ARG A 86 23.00 -4.58 27.29
N PRO A 87 24.04 -5.39 27.50
CA PRO A 87 23.89 -6.74 28.03
C PRO A 87 23.29 -6.75 29.43
N ALA A 88 22.67 -7.87 29.79
CA ALA A 88 22.29 -8.13 31.17
C ALA A 88 23.54 -8.27 32.04
N THR A 89 23.48 -7.89 33.31
CA THR A 89 24.62 -8.05 34.23
C THR A 89 24.22 -8.79 35.49
N LYS A 90 25.06 -9.73 35.93
CA LYS A 90 24.93 -10.42 37.21
C LYS A 90 26.17 -10.10 38.04
N ARG A 91 25.98 -9.47 39.20
CA ARG A 91 27.09 -8.95 40.04
C ARG A 91 28.08 -8.07 39.26
N GLY A 92 27.56 -7.20 38.39
CA GLY A 92 28.36 -6.29 37.57
C GLY A 92 29.03 -6.93 36.34
N LYS A 93 28.98 -8.25 36.18
CA LYS A 93 29.54 -8.94 35.01
C LYS A 93 28.47 -9.17 33.94
N PRO A 94 28.71 -8.85 32.65
CA PRO A 94 27.82 -9.18 31.56
C PRO A 94 27.56 -10.69 31.49
N VAL A 95 26.30 -11.07 31.29
CA VAL A 95 25.88 -12.47 31.16
C VAL A 95 24.86 -12.62 30.02
N PRO A 96 24.86 -13.76 29.31
CA PRO A 96 23.90 -13.99 28.25
C PRO A 96 22.54 -14.34 28.87
N VAL A 97 21.46 -13.83 28.29
CA VAL A 97 20.10 -14.04 28.80
C VAL A 97 19.09 -14.23 27.68
N TRP A 98 18.09 -15.06 27.95
CA TRP A 98 16.90 -15.16 27.13
C TRP A 98 15.87 -14.10 27.54
N LEU A 99 15.26 -13.45 26.57
CA LEU A 99 14.12 -12.55 26.80
C LEU A 99 13.02 -12.76 25.76
N SER A 100 11.79 -12.45 26.17
CA SER A 100 10.61 -12.47 25.30
C SER A 100 10.43 -11.10 24.64
N TRP A 101 10.24 -11.09 23.32
CA TRP A 101 10.09 -9.88 22.51
C TRP A 101 8.87 -9.98 21.60
N ASN A 102 7.94 -9.03 21.72
CA ASN A 102 6.74 -9.01 20.89
C ASN A 102 6.93 -8.09 19.69
N VAL A 103 6.72 -8.63 18.49
CA VAL A 103 6.70 -7.88 17.23
C VAL A 103 5.25 -7.78 16.79
N LYS A 104 4.68 -6.57 16.86
CA LYS A 104 3.31 -6.31 16.45
C LYS A 104 3.26 -5.87 14.99
N TYR A 105 2.58 -6.64 14.16
CA TYR A 105 2.19 -6.26 12.81
C TYR A 105 0.74 -5.82 12.84
N GLU A 106 0.53 -4.52 12.88
CA GLU A 106 -0.75 -3.91 12.58
C GLU A 106 -0.65 -3.40 11.15
N ALA A 107 -1.61 -3.76 10.30
CA ALA A 107 -1.79 -3.00 9.09
C ALA A 107 -1.96 -1.55 9.53
N LEU A 108 -1.26 -0.63 8.86
CA LEU A 108 -1.59 0.79 8.93
C LEU A 108 -3.04 1.08 8.43
N ALA A 109 -3.83 0.03 8.18
CA ALA A 109 -5.21 0.04 7.74
C ALA A 109 -6.17 0.23 8.91
N ALA A 110 -6.12 1.42 9.51
CA ALA A 110 -7.36 2.11 9.85
C ALA A 110 -7.76 3.11 8.75
N GLN A 111 -7.06 3.16 7.59
CA GLN A 111 -7.32 4.15 6.53
C GLN A 111 -7.83 3.59 5.20
N PHE A 112 -7.58 2.31 4.85
CA PHE A 112 -8.14 1.69 3.64
C PHE A 112 -7.91 0.18 3.64
N LEU A 113 -8.97 -0.63 3.44
CA LEU A 113 -8.91 -2.09 3.41
C LEU A 113 -9.25 -2.62 2.00
N PRO A 114 -8.28 -3.11 1.20
CA PRO A 114 -8.52 -3.51 -0.19
C PRO A 114 -9.60 -4.59 -0.36
N LYS A 115 -9.67 -5.55 0.56
CA LYS A 115 -10.67 -6.61 0.53
C LYS A 115 -12.09 -6.06 0.73
N GLU A 116 -12.27 -5.14 1.67
CA GLU A 116 -13.56 -4.50 1.93
C GLU A 116 -13.96 -3.58 0.78
N TYR A 117 -13.02 -2.81 0.26
CA TYR A 117 -13.21 -2.00 -0.93
C TYR A 117 -13.73 -2.86 -2.09
N VAL A 118 -13.05 -3.96 -2.44
CA VAL A 118 -13.52 -4.85 -3.53
C VAL A 118 -14.93 -5.40 -3.26
N ALA A 119 -15.21 -5.87 -2.04
CA ALA A 119 -16.52 -6.41 -1.69
C ALA A 119 -17.63 -5.35 -1.83
N ASN A 120 -17.36 -4.13 -1.37
CA ASN A 120 -18.28 -3.00 -1.48
C ASN A 120 -18.50 -2.59 -2.93
N MET A 121 -17.44 -2.49 -3.74
CA MET A 121 -17.54 -2.13 -5.16
C MET A 121 -18.37 -3.14 -5.93
N GLN A 122 -18.13 -4.44 -5.75
CA GLN A 122 -18.92 -5.50 -6.38
C GLN A 122 -20.40 -5.42 -6.00
N LYS A 123 -20.69 -5.21 -4.71
CA LYS A 123 -22.05 -5.04 -4.19
C LYS A 123 -22.73 -3.82 -4.82
N TRP A 124 -22.09 -2.66 -4.79
CA TRP A 124 -22.70 -1.40 -5.24
C TRP A 124 -22.86 -1.35 -6.75
N TYR A 125 -21.90 -1.83 -7.55
CA TYR A 125 -22.10 -1.94 -9.00
C TYR A 125 -23.25 -2.89 -9.35
N ALA A 126 -23.36 -4.03 -8.65
CA ALA A 126 -24.48 -4.95 -8.85
C ALA A 126 -25.84 -4.34 -8.45
N GLN A 127 -25.86 -3.47 -7.43
CA GLN A 127 -27.05 -2.73 -7.03
C GLN A 127 -27.41 -1.65 -8.06
N ALA A 128 -26.45 -0.82 -8.47
CA ALA A 128 -26.67 0.24 -9.47
C ALA A 128 -27.15 -0.32 -10.82
N ALA A 129 -26.65 -1.50 -11.24
CA ALA A 129 -27.08 -2.15 -12.48
C ALA A 129 -28.57 -2.56 -12.50
N LYS A 130 -29.22 -2.66 -11.33
CA LYS A 130 -30.64 -3.04 -11.21
C LYS A 130 -31.59 -1.83 -11.13
N LEU A 131 -31.06 -0.63 -10.92
CA LEU A 131 -31.84 0.59 -10.71
C LEU A 131 -31.94 1.40 -12.02
N SER A 132 -33.14 1.90 -12.33
CA SER A 132 -33.34 2.79 -13.49
C SER A 132 -32.58 4.10 -13.32
N LYS A 133 -32.25 4.77 -14.43
CA LYS A 133 -31.53 6.05 -14.41
C LYS A 133 -32.23 7.12 -13.55
N ASP A 134 -33.56 7.12 -13.56
CA ASP A 134 -34.38 8.09 -12.81
C ASP A 134 -34.63 7.68 -11.35
N ASP A 135 -34.12 6.52 -10.91
CA ASP A 135 -34.29 6.06 -9.53
C ASP A 135 -33.40 6.87 -8.57
N PRO A 136 -33.96 7.56 -7.56
CA PRO A 136 -33.17 8.31 -6.59
C PRO A 136 -32.11 7.45 -5.86
N GLN A 137 -32.41 6.18 -5.61
CA GLN A 137 -31.47 5.26 -4.95
C GLN A 137 -30.25 4.96 -5.83
N ARG A 138 -30.38 5.06 -7.15
CA ARG A 138 -29.26 4.84 -8.06
C ARG A 138 -28.16 5.86 -7.78
N ARG A 139 -28.54 7.13 -7.65
CA ARG A 139 -27.61 8.22 -7.36
C ARG A 139 -26.85 7.98 -6.05
N ASP A 140 -27.54 7.58 -4.99
CA ASP A 140 -26.92 7.28 -3.71
C ASP A 140 -25.89 6.15 -3.80
N VAL A 141 -26.18 5.11 -4.59
CA VAL A 141 -25.26 3.99 -4.80
C VAL A 141 -24.04 4.42 -5.61
N LEU A 142 -24.24 5.22 -6.67
CA LEU A 142 -23.15 5.76 -7.48
C LEU A 142 -22.26 6.69 -6.66
N GLN A 143 -22.82 7.50 -5.77
CA GLN A 143 -22.02 8.35 -4.89
C GLN A 143 -21.18 7.53 -3.90
N LYS A 144 -21.70 6.41 -3.37
CA LYS A 144 -20.91 5.50 -2.52
C LYS A 144 -19.70 4.92 -3.26
N ILE A 145 -19.89 4.57 -4.53
CA ILE A 145 -18.80 4.08 -5.40
C ILE A 145 -17.75 5.18 -5.58
N LEU A 146 -18.16 6.40 -5.96
CA LEU A 146 -17.25 7.51 -6.17
C LEU A 146 -16.48 7.92 -4.91
N ASN A 147 -17.15 7.93 -3.75
CA ASN A 147 -16.50 8.22 -2.47
C ASN A 147 -15.43 7.17 -2.13
N ALA A 148 -15.73 5.88 -2.36
CA ALA A 148 -14.76 4.82 -2.14
C ALA A 148 -13.59 4.87 -3.12
N ASP A 149 -13.83 5.27 -4.37
CA ASP A 149 -12.77 5.52 -5.36
C ASP A 149 -11.88 6.71 -4.96
N GLU A 150 -12.45 7.75 -4.36
CA GLU A 150 -11.69 8.86 -3.79
C GLU A 150 -10.81 8.41 -2.63
N GLU A 151 -11.33 7.62 -1.69
CA GLU A 151 -10.55 7.03 -0.60
C GLU A 151 -9.40 6.16 -1.10
N TYR A 152 -9.66 5.33 -2.11
CA TYR A 152 -8.64 4.53 -2.80
C TYR A 152 -7.51 5.41 -3.36
N VAL A 153 -7.87 6.49 -4.06
CA VAL A 153 -6.90 7.42 -4.65
C VAL A 153 -6.12 8.16 -3.57
N LEU A 154 -6.77 8.63 -2.51
CA LEU A 154 -6.11 9.29 -1.38
C LEU A 154 -5.13 8.35 -0.69
N PHE A 155 -5.48 7.08 -0.53
CA PHE A 155 -4.58 6.06 0.01
C PHE A 155 -3.34 5.91 -0.88
N LEU A 156 -3.49 5.77 -2.20
CA LEU A 156 -2.35 5.63 -3.11
C LEU A 156 -1.51 6.92 -3.21
N LYS A 157 -2.12 8.10 -3.08
CA LYS A 157 -1.37 9.38 -2.99
C LYS A 157 -0.46 9.41 -1.76
N LYS A 158 -0.93 8.90 -0.62
CA LYS A 158 -0.14 8.79 0.62
C LYS A 158 0.87 7.64 0.60
N ASN A 159 0.66 6.63 -0.25
CA ASN A 159 1.48 5.44 -0.32
C ASN A 159 1.87 5.13 -1.79
N PRO A 160 2.79 5.93 -2.39
CA PRO A 160 3.02 5.90 -3.84
C PRO A 160 3.74 4.64 -4.37
N THR A 161 4.32 3.81 -3.49
CA THR A 161 4.96 2.55 -3.86
C THR A 161 3.99 1.37 -3.90
N VAL A 162 2.77 1.53 -3.40
CA VAL A 162 1.79 0.44 -3.30
C VAL A 162 1.08 0.25 -4.62
N ASN A 163 1.13 -0.95 -5.19
CA ASN A 163 0.31 -1.30 -6.34
C ASN A 163 -0.91 -2.12 -5.91
N LEU A 164 -2.10 -1.52 -5.99
CA LEU A 164 -3.38 -2.17 -5.69
C LEU A 164 -4.14 -2.64 -6.94
N ASN A 165 -3.55 -2.52 -8.13
CA ASN A 165 -4.22 -2.94 -9.37
C ASN A 165 -4.67 -4.42 -9.37
N PRO A 166 -3.96 -5.38 -8.75
CA PRO A 166 -4.46 -6.76 -8.61
C PRO A 166 -5.82 -6.85 -7.90
N TRP A 167 -6.10 -5.95 -6.95
CA TRP A 167 -7.39 -5.83 -6.28
C TRP A 167 -8.44 -5.20 -7.18
N LEU A 168 -8.10 -4.11 -7.90
CA LEU A 168 -8.99 -3.51 -8.90
C LEU A 168 -9.47 -4.54 -9.92
N GLY A 169 -8.57 -5.41 -10.38
CA GLY A 169 -8.84 -6.45 -11.36
C GLY A 169 -9.92 -7.47 -10.95
N LYS A 170 -10.38 -7.44 -9.68
CA LYS A 170 -11.47 -8.27 -9.17
C LYS A 170 -12.86 -7.71 -9.47
N PHE A 171 -12.97 -6.42 -9.82
CA PHE A 171 -14.27 -5.80 -10.10
C PHE A 171 -14.30 -4.91 -11.34
N VAL A 172 -13.19 -4.30 -11.76
CA VAL A 172 -13.20 -3.45 -12.96
C VAL A 172 -13.56 -4.25 -14.22
N LEU A 173 -14.15 -3.58 -15.19
CA LEU A 173 -14.49 -4.11 -16.50
C LEU A 173 -13.23 -4.69 -17.16
N ARG A 174 -13.38 -5.84 -17.82
CA ARG A 174 -12.32 -6.46 -18.61
C ARG A 174 -11.69 -5.46 -19.58
N LYS A 175 -12.51 -4.60 -20.21
CA LYS A 175 -12.06 -3.55 -21.12
C LYS A 175 -11.02 -2.63 -20.48
N VAL A 176 -11.28 -2.12 -19.27
CA VAL A 176 -10.33 -1.29 -18.50
C VAL A 176 -9.03 -2.05 -18.28
N ARG A 177 -9.11 -3.28 -17.77
CA ARG A 177 -7.94 -4.10 -17.49
C ARG A 177 -7.10 -4.34 -18.75
N THR A 178 -7.74 -4.68 -19.87
CA THR A 178 -7.05 -4.94 -21.14
C THR A 178 -6.43 -3.67 -21.73
N THR A 179 -7.04 -2.51 -21.56
CA THR A 179 -6.47 -1.23 -22.02
C THR A 179 -5.13 -0.93 -21.36
N TRP A 180 -4.95 -1.32 -20.09
CA TRP A 180 -3.79 -0.95 -19.29
C TRP A 180 -2.93 -2.14 -18.85
N ILE A 181 -3.11 -3.32 -19.48
CA ILE A 181 -2.54 -4.58 -18.99
C ILE A 181 -1.01 -4.56 -18.94
N ASP A 182 -0.37 -3.95 -19.94
CA ASP A 182 1.09 -3.85 -20.06
C ASP A 182 1.75 -3.06 -18.91
N PHE A 183 0.95 -2.32 -18.14
CA PHE A 183 1.39 -1.47 -17.03
C PHE A 183 0.79 -1.89 -15.69
N TRP A 184 -0.14 -2.84 -15.71
CA TRP A 184 -0.99 -3.22 -14.58
C TRP A 184 -0.18 -3.66 -13.36
N ASP A 185 0.87 -4.44 -13.58
CA ASP A 185 1.70 -4.96 -12.49
C ASP A 185 2.90 -4.05 -12.16
N VAL A 186 3.12 -3.01 -12.96
CA VAL A 186 4.30 -2.13 -12.85
C VAL A 186 3.97 -0.83 -12.12
N TRP A 187 2.81 -0.22 -12.41
CA TRP A 187 2.49 1.12 -11.95
C TRP A 187 1.14 1.16 -11.24
N PRO A 188 1.01 1.82 -10.07
CA PRO A 188 -0.31 2.04 -9.47
C PRO A 188 -1.15 2.95 -10.38
N LEU A 189 -2.21 2.39 -10.98
CA LEU A 189 -3.06 3.10 -11.92
C LEU A 189 -4.21 3.76 -11.15
N ARG A 190 -3.91 4.92 -10.56
CA ARG A 190 -4.84 5.66 -9.68
C ARG A 190 -6.15 6.05 -10.37
N PHE A 191 -6.09 6.25 -11.69
CA PHE A 191 -7.23 6.65 -12.51
C PHE A 191 -8.15 5.48 -12.93
N ALA A 192 -7.73 4.23 -12.74
CA ALA A 192 -8.44 3.07 -13.28
C ALA A 192 -9.89 2.92 -12.77
N PRO A 193 -10.22 3.19 -11.49
CA PRO A 193 -11.61 3.14 -11.02
C PRO A 193 -12.52 4.15 -11.73
N TYR A 194 -12.05 5.38 -11.97
CA TYR A 194 -12.81 6.38 -12.70
C TYR A 194 -13.00 6.04 -14.18
N HIS A 195 -12.00 5.42 -14.82
CA HIS A 195 -12.16 4.88 -16.18
C HIS A 195 -13.20 3.75 -16.22
N ASP A 196 -13.24 2.90 -15.19
CA ASP A 196 -14.27 1.88 -15.03
C ASP A 196 -15.67 2.49 -14.89
N PHE A 197 -15.81 3.50 -14.03
CA PHE A 197 -17.06 4.20 -13.80
C PHE A 197 -17.63 4.82 -15.08
N VAL A 198 -16.83 5.60 -15.79
CA VAL A 198 -17.27 6.28 -17.04
C VAL A 198 -17.71 5.27 -18.11
N LEU A 199 -17.03 4.11 -18.20
CA LEU A 199 -17.42 3.06 -19.15
C LEU A 199 -18.72 2.34 -18.77
N ARG A 200 -19.02 2.22 -17.48
CA ARG A 200 -20.27 1.58 -17.01
C ARG A 200 -21.47 2.49 -17.16
N PHE A 201 -21.27 3.79 -16.99
CA PHE A 201 -22.36 4.75 -16.82
C PHE A 201 -22.23 5.97 -17.76
N PRO A 202 -21.99 5.79 -19.07
CA PRO A 202 -21.58 6.88 -19.96
C PRO A 202 -22.57 8.06 -20.02
N ASP A 203 -23.87 7.82 -19.90
CA ASP A 203 -24.90 8.88 -19.92
C ASP A 203 -25.49 9.20 -18.54
N ASP A 204 -24.83 8.78 -17.47
CA ASP A 204 -25.26 9.07 -16.10
C ASP A 204 -24.74 10.45 -15.65
N PRO A 205 -25.53 11.29 -14.97
CA PRO A 205 -25.08 12.60 -14.52
C PRO A 205 -23.78 12.58 -13.70
N GLU A 206 -23.58 11.52 -12.90
CA GLU A 206 -22.38 11.37 -12.06
C GLU A 206 -21.10 11.07 -12.90
N SER A 207 -21.24 10.67 -14.16
CA SER A 207 -20.09 10.42 -15.05
C SER A 207 -19.35 11.68 -15.45
N GLY A 208 -19.99 12.86 -15.39
CA GLY A 208 -19.29 14.13 -15.59
C GLY A 208 -18.22 14.35 -14.52
N TYR A 209 -18.55 14.09 -13.25
CA TYR A 209 -17.57 14.14 -12.15
C TYR A 209 -16.48 13.08 -12.33
N ALA A 210 -16.86 11.84 -12.62
CA ALA A 210 -15.89 10.75 -12.81
C ALA A 210 -14.92 11.02 -13.96
N ALA A 211 -15.40 11.57 -15.09
CA ALA A 211 -14.56 11.95 -16.21
C ALA A 211 -13.56 13.06 -15.83
N ASN A 212 -13.99 14.06 -15.07
CA ASN A 212 -13.10 15.10 -14.56
C ASN A 212 -11.99 14.53 -13.65
N GLN A 213 -12.34 13.62 -12.74
CA GLN A 213 -11.35 12.94 -11.90
C GLN A 213 -10.40 12.07 -12.71
N LEU A 214 -10.89 11.32 -13.70
CA LEU A 214 -10.08 10.54 -14.64
C LEU A 214 -9.05 11.42 -15.35
N ILE A 215 -9.49 12.52 -15.97
CA ILE A 215 -8.60 13.47 -16.66
C ILE A 215 -7.56 14.04 -15.70
N LEU A 216 -7.98 14.48 -14.52
CA LEU A 216 -7.09 15.04 -13.50
C LEU A 216 -6.00 14.04 -13.11
N LEU A 217 -6.39 12.80 -12.79
CA LEU A 217 -5.47 11.76 -12.34
C LEU A 217 -4.51 11.30 -13.44
N LEU A 218 -4.97 11.20 -14.69
CA LEU A 218 -4.10 10.92 -15.84
C LEU A 218 -3.02 12.00 -15.99
N LYS A 219 -3.39 13.28 -15.88
CA LYS A 219 -2.45 14.41 -15.93
C LYS A 219 -1.46 14.38 -14.75
N GLU A 220 -1.95 14.11 -13.54
CA GLU A 220 -1.11 13.96 -12.35
C GLU A 220 -0.14 12.78 -12.47
N ASP A 221 -0.59 11.65 -13.00
CA ASP A 221 0.24 10.45 -13.19
C ASP A 221 1.34 10.68 -14.21
N ILE A 222 1.07 11.38 -15.32
CA ILE A 222 2.14 11.79 -16.25
C ILE A 222 3.22 12.60 -15.51
N ARG A 223 2.82 13.64 -14.77
CA ARG A 223 3.77 14.49 -14.03
C ARG A 223 4.54 13.69 -12.99
N ARG A 224 3.88 12.76 -12.29
CA ARG A 224 4.51 11.89 -11.29
C ARG A 224 5.53 10.97 -11.95
N LEU A 225 5.15 10.26 -13.02
CA LEU A 225 6.02 9.32 -13.73
C LEU A 225 7.28 10.01 -14.24
N LYS A 226 7.14 11.21 -14.83
CA LYS A 226 8.27 12.01 -15.34
C LYS A 226 9.25 12.47 -14.24
N ARG A 227 8.81 12.59 -12.98
CA ARG A 227 9.67 13.03 -11.86
C ARG A 227 10.46 11.90 -11.20
N VAL A 228 9.94 10.67 -11.22
CA VAL A 228 10.37 9.62 -10.28
C VAL A 228 11.56 8.81 -10.78
N LEU A 229 11.80 8.73 -12.10
CA LEU A 229 12.82 7.84 -12.66
C LEU A 229 13.89 8.57 -13.49
N PRO A 230 15.18 8.38 -13.15
CA PRO A 230 16.32 8.72 -14.02
C PRO A 230 16.23 8.05 -15.39
N THR A 231 16.91 8.62 -16.38
CA THR A 231 16.90 8.13 -17.78
C THR A 231 17.54 6.76 -17.98
N ASP A 232 18.41 6.37 -17.06
CA ASP A 232 19.17 5.13 -17.01
C ASP A 232 18.47 4.00 -16.22
N ASP A 233 17.28 4.25 -15.68
CA ASP A 233 16.49 3.24 -14.97
C ASP A 233 15.94 2.18 -15.94
N VAL A 234 16.00 0.89 -15.56
CA VAL A 234 15.53 -0.24 -16.38
C VAL A 234 14.02 -0.15 -16.70
N LEU A 235 13.25 0.56 -15.88
CA LEU A 235 11.82 0.81 -16.07
C LEU A 235 11.55 2.03 -16.96
N TYR A 236 12.57 2.81 -17.34
CA TYR A 236 12.43 4.02 -18.16
C TYR A 236 11.65 3.76 -19.47
N PRO A 237 11.94 2.73 -20.28
CA PRO A 237 11.19 2.51 -21.52
C PRO A 237 9.72 2.17 -21.27
N LYS A 238 9.42 1.42 -20.20
CA LYS A 238 8.03 1.09 -19.81
C LYS A 238 7.28 2.32 -19.31
N ARG A 239 7.96 3.20 -18.59
CA ARG A 239 7.42 4.48 -18.13
C ARG A 239 7.05 5.39 -19.31
N ASP A 240 7.96 5.57 -20.27
CA ASP A 240 7.70 6.41 -21.44
C ASP A 240 6.57 5.85 -22.31
N ARG A 241 6.49 4.52 -22.43
CA ARG A 241 5.36 3.86 -23.08
C ARG A 241 4.05 4.16 -22.35
N LEU A 242 4.00 4.05 -21.02
CA LEU A 242 2.78 4.40 -20.26
C LEU A 242 2.40 5.88 -20.44
N VAL A 243 3.36 6.81 -20.38
CA VAL A 243 3.10 8.24 -20.60
C VAL A 243 2.51 8.47 -21.99
N ARG A 244 3.07 7.84 -23.03
CA ARG A 244 2.55 7.90 -24.40
C ARG A 244 1.11 7.37 -24.48
N GLU A 245 0.82 6.22 -23.88
CA GLU A 245 -0.52 5.63 -23.88
C GLU A 245 -1.53 6.50 -23.13
N ILE A 246 -1.14 7.14 -22.01
CA ILE A 246 -1.99 8.11 -21.32
C ILE A 246 -2.29 9.32 -22.20
N TYR A 247 -1.28 9.88 -22.88
CA TYR A 247 -1.52 10.98 -23.82
C TYR A 247 -2.44 10.56 -24.97
N ALA A 248 -2.21 9.38 -25.56
CA ALA A 248 -3.04 8.87 -26.64
C ALA A 248 -4.50 8.68 -26.19
N PHE A 249 -4.69 8.18 -24.97
CA PHE A 249 -6.01 8.06 -24.35
C PHE A 249 -6.67 9.42 -24.15
N LEU A 250 -5.97 10.42 -23.62
CA LEU A 250 -6.50 11.78 -23.46
C LEU A 250 -6.83 12.41 -24.81
N ALA A 251 -5.94 12.32 -25.80
CA ALA A 251 -6.17 12.90 -27.13
C ALA A 251 -7.38 12.29 -27.83
N LYS A 252 -7.61 10.98 -27.65
CA LYS A 252 -8.72 10.26 -28.27
C LYS A 252 -10.07 10.54 -27.59
N ASN A 253 -10.10 10.55 -26.26
CA ASN A 253 -11.36 10.55 -25.51
C ASN A 253 -11.71 11.91 -24.89
N TYR A 254 -10.72 12.77 -24.66
CA TYR A 254 -10.83 14.07 -23.99
C TYR A 254 -9.91 15.11 -24.64
N PRO A 255 -10.01 15.35 -25.97
CA PRO A 255 -9.09 16.23 -26.69
C PRO A 255 -9.07 17.66 -26.13
N GLU A 256 -10.20 18.15 -25.63
CA GLU A 256 -10.35 19.45 -24.97
C GLU A 256 -9.52 19.58 -23.69
N SER A 257 -9.14 18.45 -23.09
CA SER A 257 -8.27 18.45 -21.91
C SER A 257 -6.80 18.78 -22.23
N LEU A 258 -6.39 18.73 -23.51
CA LEU A 258 -5.03 19.00 -23.95
C LEU A 258 -4.85 20.46 -24.37
N THR A 259 -4.44 21.30 -23.42
CA THR A 259 -4.30 22.76 -23.63
C THR A 259 -2.89 23.26 -23.29
N GLY A 260 -2.53 24.42 -23.86
CA GLY A 260 -1.31 25.16 -23.52
C GLY A 260 -0.03 24.34 -23.59
N GLU A 261 0.81 24.45 -22.55
CA GLU A 261 2.06 23.68 -22.45
C GLU A 261 1.83 22.18 -22.36
N PHE A 262 0.71 21.73 -21.77
CA PHE A 262 0.40 20.32 -21.66
C PHE A 262 0.12 19.68 -23.03
N ARG A 263 -0.51 20.42 -23.95
CA ARG A 263 -0.67 20.00 -25.35
C ARG A 263 0.68 19.88 -26.05
N LYS A 264 1.55 20.90 -25.92
CA LYS A 264 2.89 20.87 -26.52
C LYS A 264 3.72 19.69 -26.03
N ASP A 265 3.61 19.35 -24.75
CA ASP A 265 4.26 18.19 -24.16
C ASP A 265 3.69 16.87 -24.71
N ALA A 266 2.37 16.76 -24.90
CA ALA A 266 1.74 15.61 -25.55
C ALA A 266 2.21 15.42 -27.00
N GLU A 267 2.35 16.51 -27.76
CA GLU A 267 2.81 16.50 -29.15
C GLU A 267 4.25 15.96 -29.31
N LYS A 268 5.09 16.04 -28.27
CA LYS A 268 6.42 15.38 -28.25
C LYS A 268 6.33 13.86 -28.25
N TYR A 269 5.26 13.29 -27.69
CA TYR A 269 5.05 11.83 -27.60
C TYR A 269 4.22 11.27 -28.75
N LEU A 270 3.30 12.07 -29.30
CA LEU A 270 2.30 11.62 -30.28
C LEU A 270 2.50 12.21 -31.68
N GLY A 271 3.36 13.21 -31.83
CA GLY A 271 3.37 14.08 -33.00
C GLY A 271 2.28 15.14 -32.95
N LYS A 272 2.15 15.92 -34.03
CA LYS A 272 1.20 17.05 -34.09
C LYS A 272 -0.24 16.55 -33.94
N LEU A 273 -0.94 17.07 -32.94
CA LEU A 273 -2.34 16.73 -32.67
C LEU A 273 -3.25 17.57 -33.57
N LYS A 274 -4.30 16.95 -34.11
CA LYS A 274 -5.33 17.62 -34.92
C LYS A 274 -6.23 18.52 -34.09
#